data_AF-A0A452YSB0-F1
#
_entry.id   AF-A0A452YSB0-F1
#
_cell.length_a   1.000
_cell.length_b   1.000
_cell.length_c   1.000
_cell.angle_alpha   90.00
_cell.angle_beta   90.00
_cell.angle_gamma   90.00
#
_symmetry.space_group_name_H-M   'P 1'
#
loop_
_entity.id
_entity.type
_entity.pdbx_description
1 polymer ?
#
loop_
_entity_poly.entity_id
_entity_poly.type
_entity_poly.pdbx_seq_one_letter_code
_entity_poly.pdbx_strand_id
1 'polypeptide(L)' 'MGMLSGLGAGGGLGVPNASNVPPEELYATQLGQLQEMGFFDTAENIRALMATSGNVHAAVERLLGNFGQ' A
#
# COMPACT_ATOMS: atom_id res chain seq x y z
N MET A 1 42.53 -20.28 -30.21
CA MET A 1 43.21 -19.11 -29.62
C MET A 1 42.20 -17.96 -29.53
N GLY A 2 41.54 -17.80 -28.36
CA GLY A 2 40.49 -16.81 -28.08
C GLY A 2 39.09 -17.43 -28.27
N MET A 3 38.32 -17.86 -27.26
CA MET A 3 38.04 -17.35 -25.91
C MET A 3 37.45 -15.94 -25.90
N LEU A 4 36.16 -15.82 -26.20
CA LEU A 4 35.29 -14.83 -25.57
C LEU A 4 34.03 -15.54 -25.09
N SER A 5 34.13 -16.03 -23.86
CA SER A 5 33.04 -16.54 -23.04
C SER A 5 32.01 -15.43 -22.82
N GLY A 6 30.89 -15.51 -23.54
CA GLY A 6 29.65 -14.82 -23.20
C GLY A 6 29.01 -15.49 -21.98
N LEU A 7 29.68 -15.41 -20.84
CA LEU A 7 29.15 -15.71 -19.52
C LEU A 7 28.19 -14.58 -19.14
N GLY A 8 26.97 -14.67 -19.63
CA GLY A 8 25.81 -13.96 -19.10
C GLY A 8 25.03 -14.84 -18.14
N ALA A 9 25.72 -15.53 -17.23
CA ALA A 9 25.09 -16.16 -16.07
C ALA A 9 25.19 -15.16 -14.90
N GLY A 10 24.07 -14.51 -14.58
CA GLY A 10 24.03 -13.49 -13.54
C GLY A 10 22.61 -13.12 -13.19
N GLY A 11 21.96 -14.01 -12.42
CA GLY A 11 20.81 -13.77 -11.55
C GLY A 11 20.01 -12.48 -11.72
N GLY A 12 18.86 -12.61 -12.36
CA GLY A 12 17.71 -11.73 -12.20
C GLY A 12 16.49 -12.56 -11.82
N LEU A 13 16.60 -13.33 -10.74
CA LEU A 13 15.46 -13.95 -10.08
C LEU A 13 14.53 -12.85 -9.57
N GLY A 14 13.27 -12.89 -10.02
CA GLY A 14 12.13 -12.40 -9.26
C GLY A 14 11.93 -10.88 -9.20
N VAL A 15 10.91 -10.41 -9.91
CA VAL A 15 9.76 -9.80 -9.23
C VAL A 15 8.54 -10.26 -10.04
N PRO A 16 7.70 -11.19 -9.55
CA PRO A 16 6.34 -11.24 -10.08
C PRO A 16 5.76 -9.86 -9.78
N ASN A 17 5.28 -9.15 -10.82
CA ASN A 17 4.59 -7.86 -10.74
C ASN A 17 3.95 -7.70 -9.36
N ALA A 18 4.63 -6.97 -8.48
CA ALA A 18 4.14 -6.73 -7.13
C ALA A 18 2.93 -5.83 -7.32
N SER A 19 1.77 -6.47 -7.38
CA SER A 19 0.45 -5.93 -7.14
C SER A 19 0.31 -4.46 -7.58
N ASN A 20 0.03 -4.22 -8.86
CA ASN A 20 -0.57 -2.96 -9.33
C ASN A 20 -2.00 -2.76 -8.76
N VAL A 21 -2.36 -3.49 -7.71
CA VAL A 21 -3.65 -3.36 -7.04
C VAL A 21 -3.55 -2.06 -6.26
N PRO A 22 -4.37 -1.05 -6.61
CA PRO A 22 -4.31 0.23 -5.95
C PRO A 22 -4.69 0.04 -4.47
N PRO A 23 -4.16 0.87 -3.56
CA PRO A 23 -4.41 0.73 -2.13
C PRO A 23 -5.90 0.84 -1.77
N GLU A 24 -6.71 1.52 -2.60
CA GLU A 24 -8.17 1.51 -2.48
C GLU A 24 -8.79 0.11 -2.58
N GLU A 25 -8.28 -0.75 -3.47
CA GLU A 25 -8.75 -2.13 -3.60
C GLU A 25 -8.18 -3.02 -2.50
N LEU A 26 -6.92 -2.79 -2.11
CA LEU A 26 -6.30 -3.50 -0.98
C LEU A 26 -7.01 -3.20 0.34
N TYR A 27 -7.52 -1.96 0.49
CA TYR A 27 -8.13 -1.49 1.71
C TYR A 27 -9.64 -1.28 1.63
N ALA A 28 -10.32 -1.89 0.65
CA ALA A 28 -11.76 -1.68 0.43
C ALA A 28 -12.62 -1.97 1.68
N THR A 29 -12.28 -3.02 2.43
CA THR A 29 -12.98 -3.37 3.69
C THR A 29 -12.77 -2.31 4.77
N GLN A 30 -11.56 -1.79 4.89
CA GLN A 30 -11.19 -0.77 5.87
C GLN A 30 -11.81 0.58 5.53
N LEU A 31 -11.87 0.91 4.24
CA LEU A 31 -12.54 2.10 3.73
C LEU A 31 -14.04 2.08 4.04
N GLY A 32 -14.69 0.93 3.89
CA GLY A 32 -16.09 0.75 4.29
C GLY A 32 -16.30 1.02 5.78
N GLN A 33 -15.47 0.44 6.65
CA GLN A 33 -15.55 0.66 8.10
C GLN A 33 -15.33 2.14 8.47
N LEU A 34 -14.38 2.80 7.81
CA LEU A 34 -14.12 4.23 7.99
C LEU A 34 -15.32 5.08 7.56
N GLN A 35 -15.95 4.76 6.43
CA GLN A 35 -17.17 5.44 5.98
C GLN A 35 -18.33 5.26 6.96
N GLU A 36 -18.52 4.08 7.55
CA GLU A 36 -19.54 3.84 8.58
C GLU A 36 -19.30 4.67 9.84
N MET A 37 -18.04 4.99 10.18
CA MET A 37 -17.68 5.89 11.27
C MET A 37 -17.81 7.38 10.92
N GLY A 38 -18.03 7.73 9.64
CA GLY A 38 -18.17 9.10 9.16
C GLY A 38 -16.96 9.65 8.41
N PHE A 39 -15.93 8.84 8.15
CA PHE A 39 -14.78 9.22 7.33
C PHE A 39 -15.04 8.87 5.86
N PHE A 40 -15.57 9.84 5.12
CA PHE A 40 -15.90 9.65 3.69
C PHE A 40 -14.72 9.91 2.75
N ASP A 41 -13.66 10.56 3.23
CA ASP A 41 -12.46 10.88 2.43
C ASP A 41 -11.59 9.65 2.18
N THR A 42 -11.84 8.97 1.06
CA THR A 42 -11.09 7.78 0.63
C THR A 42 -9.59 8.05 0.56
N ALA A 43 -9.18 9.23 0.08
CA ALA A 43 -7.75 9.58 -0.02
C ALA A 43 -7.09 9.72 1.36
N GLU A 44 -7.72 10.40 2.32
CA GLU A 44 -7.22 10.52 3.69
C GLU A 44 -7.21 9.15 4.38
N ASN A 45 -8.28 8.38 4.22
CA ASN A 45 -8.40 7.03 4.76
C ASN A 45 -7.28 6.12 4.24
N ILE A 46 -7.00 6.13 2.93
CA ILE A 46 -5.90 5.38 2.33
C ILE A 46 -4.55 5.82 2.90
N ARG A 47 -4.31 7.13 3.06
CA ARG A 47 -3.06 7.64 3.65
C ARG A 47 -2.90 7.19 5.09
N ALA A 48 -3.98 7.21 5.87
CA ALA A 48 -4.00 6.74 7.24
C ALA A 48 -3.74 5.22 7.31
N LEU A 49 -4.42 4.44 6.47
CA LEU A 49 -4.26 2.99 6.39
C LEU A 49 -2.88 2.58 5.87
N MET A 50 -2.30 3.28 4.91
CA MET A 50 -0.92 3.05 4.47
C MET A 50 0.06 3.37 5.59
N ALA A 51 -0.16 4.45 6.34
CA ALA A 51 0.68 4.79 7.50
C ALA A 51 0.55 3.78 8.65
N THR A 52 -0.59 3.12 8.78
CA THR A 52 -0.88 2.15 9.86
C THR A 52 -0.78 0.69 9.40
N SER A 53 -0.30 0.44 8.18
CA SER A 53 -0.19 -0.89 7.56
C SER A 53 -1.52 -1.67 7.52
N GLY A 54 -2.64 -0.97 7.26
CA GLY A 54 -3.98 -1.56 7.14
C GLY A 54 -4.74 -1.69 8.46
N ASN A 55 -4.22 -1.09 9.54
CA ASN A 55 -4.92 -1.08 10.83
C ASN A 55 -5.96 0.05 10.87
N VAL A 56 -7.25 -0.32 10.89
CA VAL A 56 -8.37 0.62 10.90
C VAL A 56 -8.40 1.47 12.17
N HIS A 57 -8.16 0.86 13.34
CA HIS A 57 -8.23 1.58 14.61
C HIS A 57 -7.16 2.69 14.68
N ALA A 58 -5.92 2.35 14.33
CA ALA A 58 -4.84 3.32 14.30
C ALA A 58 -5.00 4.36 13.16
N ALA A 59 -5.65 3.98 12.04
CA ALA A 59 -5.99 4.91 10.98
C ALA A 59 -7.04 5.94 11.45
N VAL A 60 -8.06 5.52 12.18
CA VAL A 60 -9.06 6.41 12.79
C VAL A 60 -8.43 7.40 13.76
N GLU A 61 -7.57 6.95 14.67
CA GLU A 61 -6.86 7.84 15.61
C GLU A 61 -6.05 8.91 14.87
N ARG A 62 -5.40 8.52 13.78
CA ARG A 62 -4.64 9.43 12.92
C ARG A 62 -5.55 10.42 12.19
N LEU A 63 -6.67 9.97 11.64
CA LEU A 63 -7.65 10.82 10.95
C LEU A 63 -8.29 11.83 11.90
N LEU A 64 -8.64 11.40 13.12
CA LEU A 64 -9.14 12.29 14.17
C LEU A 64 -8.10 13.34 14.57
N GLY A 65 -6.82 12.94 14.68
CA GLY A 65 -5.72 13.88 14.92
C GLY A 65 -5.48 14.86 13.77
N ASN A 66 -5.74 14.44 12.52
CA ASN A 66 -5.57 15.27 11.32
C ASN A 66 -6.74 16.24 11.09
N PHE A 67 -7.95 15.89 11.56
CA PHE A 67 -9.15 16.74 11.44
C PHE A 67 -9.18 17.92 12.43
N GLY A 68 -8.35 17.88 13.47
CA GLY A 68 -8.29 18.90 14.53
C GLY A 68 -7.24 20.01 14.35
N GLN A 69 -6.55 20.06 13.21
CA GLN A 69 -5.56 21.10 12.85
C GLN A 69 -6.14 22.04 11.79
#